data_AF-A0A2G1ZIU5-F1
#
_entry.id   AF-A0A2G1ZIU5-F1
#
_cell.length_a   1.000
_cell.length_b   1.000
_cell.length_c   1.000
_cell.angle_alpha   90.00
_cell.angle_beta   90.00
_cell.angle_gamma   90.00
#
_symmetry.space_group_name_H-M   'P 1'
#
loop_
_entity.id
_entity.type
_entity.pdbx_description
1 polymer ?
#
loop_
_entity_poly.entity_id
_entity_poly.type
_entity_poly.pdbx_seq_one_letter_code
_entity_poly.pdbx_strand_id
1 'polypeptide(L)'
;MCGMKRMIFCSVLLALAYGVNAKPYYSYDLYGTVTGDATAAGSLADVDIGDEFRIRLAIGKKDSGEHKISFLGVIGGWTIFEQETNGYYHWGDLSPERFYTSGSHSPLNAPDGNGSTVHPNDIYLTLLGMEQTGAVVVPEEKRLIRDTGEINLDQFHSGGFHFWFFNQVDGSSYSSEEDLYGSITRIMKVPEPGTLVLAVLGLAFLLIKRHQHHPQ
;
A
#
# COMPACT_ATOMS: atom_id res chain seq x y z
N MET A 1 -48.38 1.69 4.75
CA MET A 1 -47.22 2.45 4.16
C MET A 1 -45.87 2.23 4.89
N CYS A 2 -45.75 1.29 5.84
CA CYS A 2 -44.51 1.09 6.63
C CYS A 2 -43.42 0.24 5.91
N GLY A 3 -43.79 -0.63 4.97
CA GLY A 3 -42.85 -1.53 4.27
C GLY A 3 -41.95 -0.86 3.22
N MET A 4 -42.43 0.21 2.58
CA MET A 4 -41.72 0.86 1.47
C MET A 4 -40.45 1.60 1.93
N LYS A 5 -40.46 2.19 3.13
CA LYS A 5 -39.29 2.87 3.71
C LYS A 5 -38.15 1.90 4.06
N ARG A 6 -38.47 0.69 4.52
CA ARG A 6 -37.47 -0.35 4.82
C ARG A 6 -36.83 -0.90 3.55
N MET A 7 -37.62 -1.09 2.49
CA MET A 7 -37.12 -1.55 1.20
C MET A 7 -36.16 -0.52 0.58
N ILE A 8 -36.51 0.76 0.59
CA ILE A 8 -35.64 1.85 0.11
C ILE A 8 -34.34 1.91 0.93
N PHE A 9 -34.42 1.78 2.26
CA PHE A 9 -33.24 1.79 3.13
C PHE A 9 -32.31 0.60 2.86
N CYS A 10 -32.85 -0.61 2.65
CA CYS A 10 -32.05 -1.77 2.26
C CYS A 10 -31.40 -1.59 0.89
N SER A 11 -32.13 -1.02 -0.09
CA SER A 11 -31.58 -0.73 -1.42
C SER A 11 -30.46 0.32 -1.37
N VAL A 12 -30.59 1.34 -0.51
CA VAL A 12 -29.55 2.35 -0.29
C VAL A 12 -28.33 1.75 0.42
N LEU A 13 -28.53 0.88 1.42
CA LEU A 13 -27.43 0.16 2.07
C LEU A 13 -26.73 -0.82 1.12
N LEU A 14 -27.47 -1.53 0.26
CA LEU A 14 -26.87 -2.36 -0.79
C LEU A 14 -26.13 -1.51 -1.82
N ALA A 15 -26.70 -0.38 -2.25
CA ALA A 15 -26.06 0.54 -3.19
C ALA A 15 -24.80 1.18 -2.59
N LEU A 16 -24.79 1.49 -1.29
CA LEU A 16 -23.61 1.94 -0.56
C LEU A 16 -22.60 0.81 -0.39
N ALA A 17 -23.02 -0.42 -0.11
CA ALA A 17 -22.14 -1.59 -0.07
C ALA A 17 -21.54 -1.95 -1.45
N TYR A 18 -22.29 -1.70 -2.54
CA TYR A 18 -21.83 -1.80 -3.92
C TYR A 18 -20.91 -0.63 -4.29
N GLY A 19 -21.21 0.59 -3.83
CA GLY A 19 -20.41 1.79 -4.07
C GLY A 19 -19.07 1.78 -3.33
N VAL A 20 -19.04 1.21 -2.11
CA VAL A 20 -17.79 0.92 -1.38
C VAL A 20 -17.01 -0.23 -2.02
N ASN A 21 -17.67 -1.11 -2.79
CA ASN A 21 -17.04 -2.15 -3.63
C ASN A 21 -16.65 -1.68 -5.04
N ALA A 22 -16.76 -0.39 -5.37
CA ALA A 22 -16.66 0.05 -6.76
C ALA A 22 -15.24 -0.01 -7.37
N LYS A 23 -14.19 -0.29 -6.59
CA LYS A 23 -12.88 -0.75 -7.10
C LYS A 23 -12.25 -1.68 -6.07
N PRO A 24 -12.01 -2.97 -6.35
CA PRO A 24 -11.32 -3.83 -5.40
C PRO A 24 -9.89 -3.31 -5.26
N TYR A 25 -9.58 -2.73 -4.10
CA TYR A 25 -8.20 -2.52 -3.72
C TYR A 25 -7.70 -3.83 -3.14
N TYR A 26 -6.88 -4.54 -3.92
CA TYR A 26 -6.20 -5.71 -3.39
C TYR A 26 -5.19 -5.25 -2.35
N SER A 27 -5.37 -5.72 -1.13
CA SER A 27 -4.56 -5.31 0.01
C SER A 27 -3.53 -6.38 0.35
N TYR A 28 -2.30 -5.94 0.62
CA TYR A 28 -1.15 -6.78 0.91
C TYR A 28 -0.36 -6.18 2.06
N ASP A 29 0.18 -7.02 2.93
CA ASP A 29 1.20 -6.62 3.89
C ASP A 29 2.57 -7.05 3.33
N LEU A 30 3.43 -6.07 3.09
CA LEU A 30 4.83 -6.22 2.69
C LEU A 30 5.68 -6.27 3.95
N TYR A 31 6.56 -7.25 4.03
CA TYR A 31 7.52 -7.40 5.13
C TYR A 31 8.93 -7.42 4.56
N GLY A 32 9.84 -6.82 5.30
CA GLY A 32 11.22 -6.74 4.90
C GLY A 32 12.10 -6.18 5.99
N THR A 33 13.33 -5.88 5.60
CA THR A 33 14.35 -5.32 6.47
C THR A 33 15.01 -4.11 5.83
N VAL A 34 15.33 -3.11 6.64
CA VAL A 34 16.12 -1.95 6.23
C VAL A 34 17.53 -2.41 5.86
N THR A 35 18.03 -1.92 4.73
CA THR A 35 19.31 -2.32 4.12
C THR A 35 20.00 -1.09 3.51
N GLY A 36 21.20 -1.26 2.95
CA GLY A 36 21.87 -0.20 2.19
C GLY A 36 22.82 0.63 3.05
N ASP A 37 22.78 1.96 2.88
CA ASP A 37 23.75 2.89 3.45
C ASP A 37 23.48 3.18 4.94
N ALA A 38 24.47 2.88 5.78
CA ALA A 38 24.44 3.17 7.20
C ALA A 38 24.42 4.69 7.50
N THR A 39 24.85 5.54 6.57
CA THR A 39 24.84 7.00 6.72
C THR A 39 23.42 7.55 6.72
N ALA A 40 22.58 7.06 5.79
CA ALA A 40 21.18 7.43 5.72
C ALA A 40 20.43 6.97 6.98
N ALA A 41 20.59 5.70 7.38
CA ALA A 41 19.99 5.18 8.61
C ALA A 41 20.48 5.92 9.86
N GLY A 42 21.79 6.17 9.98
CA GLY A 42 22.38 6.88 11.11
C GLY A 42 21.92 8.32 11.28
N SER A 43 21.31 8.91 10.25
CA SER A 43 20.67 10.23 10.31
C SER A 43 19.26 10.20 10.91
N LEU A 44 18.69 9.01 11.13
CA LEU A 44 17.34 8.79 11.65
C LEU A 44 17.42 8.25 13.09
N ALA A 45 16.60 8.76 14.01
CA ALA A 45 16.69 8.41 15.43
C ALA A 45 16.14 7.01 15.76
N ASP A 46 15.12 6.56 15.03
CA ASP A 46 14.37 5.34 15.32
C ASP A 46 14.44 4.31 14.18
N VAL A 47 15.46 4.40 13.33
CA VAL A 47 15.61 3.50 12.18
C VAL A 47 17.07 3.09 12.01
N ASP A 48 17.35 1.80 12.15
CA ASP A 48 18.66 1.21 11.97
C ASP A 48 18.71 0.24 10.77
N ILE A 49 19.92 0.03 10.24
CA ILE A 49 20.14 -1.06 9.27
C ILE A 49 19.84 -2.41 9.93
N GLY A 50 19.02 -3.22 9.27
CA GLY A 50 18.55 -4.50 9.78
C GLY A 50 17.20 -4.44 10.49
N ASP A 51 16.67 -3.24 10.76
CA ASP A 51 15.33 -3.10 11.33
C ASP A 51 14.27 -3.71 10.41
N GLU A 52 13.29 -4.37 11.01
CA GLU A 52 12.13 -4.86 10.27
C GLU A 52 11.20 -3.70 9.91
N PHE A 53 10.59 -3.81 8.73
CA PHE A 53 9.50 -2.94 8.33
C PHE A 53 8.27 -3.75 7.92
N ARG A 54 7.12 -3.12 8.07
CA ARG A 54 5.83 -3.61 7.58
C ARG A 54 5.09 -2.49 6.89
N ILE A 55 4.81 -2.66 5.61
CA ILE A 55 4.03 -1.72 4.80
C ILE A 55 2.76 -2.42 4.33
N ARG A 56 1.60 -1.88 4.69
CA ARG A 56 0.33 -2.25 4.07
C ARG A 56 0.19 -1.51 2.76
N LEU A 57 0.05 -2.25 1.67
CA LEU A 57 -0.10 -1.78 0.31
C LEU A 57 -1.50 -2.15 -0.20
N ALA A 58 -2.21 -1.17 -0.74
CA ALA A 58 -3.50 -1.34 -1.41
C ALA A 58 -3.35 -0.93 -2.88
N ILE A 59 -3.67 -1.86 -3.79
CA ILE A 59 -3.53 -1.67 -5.25
C ILE A 59 -4.90 -1.77 -5.90
N GLY A 60 -5.29 -0.72 -6.61
CA GLY A 60 -6.51 -0.69 -7.41
C GLY A 60 -6.22 -0.31 -8.86
N LYS A 61 -7.10 -0.72 -9.77
CA LYS A 61 -7.03 -0.30 -11.17
C LYS A 61 -7.27 1.20 -11.36
N LYS A 62 -6.38 1.85 -12.10
CA LYS A 62 -6.56 3.22 -12.58
C LYS A 62 -6.85 3.22 -14.08
N ASP A 63 -5.85 2.89 -14.89
CA ASP A 63 -5.90 2.82 -16.35
C ASP A 63 -5.16 1.55 -16.85
N SER A 64 -4.99 1.39 -18.17
CA SER A 64 -4.27 0.23 -18.73
C SER A 64 -2.78 0.28 -18.35
N GLY A 65 -2.33 -0.63 -17.49
CA GLY A 65 -0.94 -0.68 -17.02
C GLY A 65 -0.59 0.33 -15.91
N GLU A 66 -1.56 1.14 -15.48
CA GLU A 66 -1.43 2.06 -14.34
C GLU A 66 -2.37 1.67 -13.21
N HIS A 67 -1.87 1.79 -11.99
CA HIS A 67 -2.58 1.42 -10.78
C HIS A 67 -2.65 2.61 -9.82
N LYS A 68 -3.75 2.73 -9.09
CA LYS A 68 -3.84 3.62 -7.94
C LYS A 68 -3.36 2.87 -6.71
N ILE A 69 -2.47 3.50 -5.95
CA ILE A 69 -1.79 2.92 -4.80
C ILE A 69 -2.11 3.72 -3.56
N SER A 70 -2.42 3.03 -2.48
CA SER A 70 -2.37 3.56 -1.12
C SER A 70 -1.41 2.69 -0.30
N PHE A 71 -0.54 3.30 0.49
CA PHE A 71 0.28 2.54 1.42
C PHE A 71 0.48 3.28 2.75
N LEU A 72 0.65 2.50 3.80
CA LEU A 72 0.95 2.97 5.16
C LEU A 72 1.73 1.88 5.89
N GLY A 73 2.46 2.23 6.95
CA GLY A 73 3.27 1.22 7.59
C GLY A 73 4.14 1.74 8.72
N VAL A 74 5.11 0.91 9.08
CA VAL A 74 6.11 1.21 10.09
C VAL A 74 7.46 0.70 9.59
N ILE A 75 8.50 1.49 9.78
CA ILE A 75 9.91 1.13 9.57
C ILE A 75 10.63 1.41 10.89
N GLY A 76 11.18 0.40 11.56
CA GLY A 76 11.74 0.59 12.91
C GLY A 76 10.69 1.19 13.87
N GLY A 77 10.99 2.34 14.48
CA GLY A 77 10.04 3.13 15.27
C GLY A 77 9.26 4.20 14.47
N TRP A 78 9.61 4.45 13.20
CA TRP A 78 8.95 5.46 12.37
C TRP A 78 7.63 4.96 11.79
N THR A 79 6.54 5.69 12.04
CA THR A 79 5.22 5.43 11.46
C THR A 79 5.02 6.21 10.16
N ILE A 80 4.74 5.48 9.07
CA ILE A 80 4.32 6.02 7.78
C ILE A 80 2.80 6.10 7.75
N PHE A 81 2.26 7.31 7.78
CA PHE A 81 0.83 7.55 7.56
C PHE A 81 0.45 7.28 6.11
N GLU A 82 -0.85 7.05 5.88
CA GLU A 82 -1.38 6.75 4.56
C GLU A 82 -0.92 7.74 3.49
N GLN A 83 -0.28 7.19 2.46
CA GLN A 83 0.17 7.90 1.27
C GLN A 83 -0.58 7.37 0.06
N GLU A 84 -0.94 8.26 -0.87
CA GLU A 84 -1.48 7.86 -2.17
C GLU A 84 -0.48 8.17 -3.30
N THR A 85 -0.38 7.26 -4.27
CA THR A 85 0.46 7.44 -5.47
C THR A 85 -0.05 6.60 -6.65
N ASN A 86 0.61 6.72 -7.80
CA ASN A 86 0.42 5.84 -8.94
C ASN A 86 1.47 4.71 -8.93
N GLY A 87 1.05 3.55 -9.38
CA GLY A 87 1.92 2.41 -9.67
C GLY A 87 1.95 2.16 -11.17
N TYR A 88 3.11 1.76 -11.67
CA TYR A 88 3.35 1.47 -13.07
C TYR A 88 3.89 0.07 -13.19
N TYR A 89 3.21 -0.73 -14.01
CA TYR A 89 3.62 -2.08 -14.33
C TYR A 89 4.31 -2.11 -15.68
N HIS A 90 5.52 -2.68 -15.74
CA HIS A 90 6.35 -2.71 -16.93
C HIS A 90 6.96 -4.09 -17.17
N TRP A 91 6.95 -4.50 -18.45
CA TRP A 91 7.57 -5.73 -18.96
C TRP A 91 7.94 -5.52 -20.43
N GLY A 92 8.77 -6.42 -20.99
CA GLY A 92 9.01 -6.49 -22.43
C GLY A 92 10.22 -5.69 -22.94
N ASP A 93 11.04 -5.14 -22.06
CA ASP A 93 12.23 -4.33 -22.39
C ASP A 93 13.56 -5.06 -22.12
N LEU A 94 13.55 -6.40 -22.14
CA LEU A 94 14.67 -7.29 -21.77
C LEU A 94 15.10 -7.21 -20.28
N SER A 95 14.48 -6.35 -19.49
CA SER A 95 14.67 -6.31 -18.05
C SER A 95 13.67 -7.24 -17.36
N PRO A 96 13.88 -7.56 -16.06
CA PRO A 96 12.87 -8.23 -15.26
C PRO A 96 11.53 -7.49 -15.30
N GLU A 97 10.46 -8.26 -15.21
CA GLU A 97 9.13 -7.75 -14.96
C GLU A 97 9.13 -6.93 -13.67
N ARG A 98 8.55 -5.74 -13.69
CA ARG A 98 8.61 -4.81 -12.57
C ARG A 98 7.33 -4.04 -12.37
N PHE A 99 7.05 -3.76 -11.12
CA PHE A 99 6.01 -2.86 -10.68
C PHE A 99 6.62 -1.83 -9.75
N TYR A 100 6.46 -0.55 -10.04
CA TYR A 100 7.06 0.51 -9.23
C TYR A 100 6.10 1.67 -9.02
N THR A 101 6.23 2.37 -7.90
CA THR A 101 5.42 3.56 -7.61
C THR A 101 6.10 4.84 -8.10
N SER A 102 5.32 5.83 -8.51
CA SER A 102 5.80 7.22 -8.47
C SER A 102 5.93 7.66 -7.01
N GLY A 103 6.69 8.72 -6.74
CA GLY A 103 6.77 9.33 -5.40
C GLY A 103 5.40 9.63 -4.78
N SER A 104 5.36 9.81 -3.46
CA SER A 104 4.11 10.02 -2.72
C SER A 104 3.50 11.38 -3.01
N HIS A 105 2.20 11.44 -3.30
CA HIS A 105 1.53 12.72 -3.60
C HIS A 105 1.12 13.51 -2.36
N SER A 106 1.22 12.90 -1.17
CA SER A 106 0.89 13.52 0.12
C SER A 106 2.16 13.90 0.89
N PRO A 107 2.08 14.91 1.78
CA PRO A 107 3.18 15.22 2.67
C PRO A 107 3.55 14.00 3.52
N LEU A 108 4.80 13.58 3.41
CA LEU A 108 5.37 12.55 4.28
C LEU A 108 5.56 13.13 5.68
N ASN A 109 5.23 12.33 6.70
CA ASN A 109 5.65 12.64 8.05
C ASN A 109 7.14 12.32 8.18
N ALA A 110 7.94 13.32 8.52
CA ALA A 110 9.37 13.13 8.75
C ALA A 110 9.58 12.18 9.94
N PRO A 111 10.47 11.18 9.83
CA PRO A 111 11.02 10.54 11.02
C PRO A 111 11.82 11.55 11.84
N ASP A 112 11.97 11.28 13.13
CA ASP A 112 12.88 12.07 13.96
C ASP A 112 14.33 11.85 13.49
N GLY A 113 15.09 12.93 13.40
CA GLY A 113 16.50 12.88 13.01
C GLY A 113 17.42 12.65 14.20
N ASN A 114 18.56 12.01 13.96
CA ASN A 114 19.58 11.72 14.96
C ASN A 114 20.66 12.82 14.98
N GLY A 115 20.38 13.92 15.68
CA GLY A 115 21.25 15.11 15.66
C GLY A 115 21.16 15.88 14.34
N SER A 116 20.05 15.73 13.62
CA SER A 116 19.77 16.40 12.36
C SER A 116 18.28 16.67 12.19
N THR A 117 17.97 17.57 11.26
CA THR A 117 16.61 17.79 10.75
C THR A 117 16.43 16.99 9.46
N VAL A 118 15.38 16.16 9.42
CA VAL A 118 15.03 15.35 8.24
C VAL A 118 13.91 16.03 7.46
N HIS A 119 14.14 16.25 6.17
CA HIS A 119 13.15 16.76 5.23
C HIS A 119 12.77 15.63 4.25
N PRO A 120 11.66 14.91 4.49
CA PRO A 120 11.28 13.79 3.65
C PRO A 120 10.89 14.28 2.26
N ASN A 121 11.33 13.58 1.22
CA ASN A 121 10.91 13.87 -0.14
C ASN A 121 9.90 12.84 -0.66
N ASP A 122 10.32 11.58 -0.83
CA ASP A 122 9.46 10.55 -1.41
C ASP A 122 9.76 9.14 -0.88
N ILE A 123 8.74 8.28 -0.90
CA ILE A 123 8.90 6.83 -0.76
C ILE A 123 8.55 6.16 -2.08
N TYR A 124 9.46 5.35 -2.60
CA TYR A 124 9.27 4.53 -3.79
C TYR A 124 9.22 3.06 -3.40
N LEU A 125 8.24 2.32 -3.91
CA LEU A 125 8.16 0.88 -3.80
C LEU A 125 8.44 0.25 -5.15
N THR A 126 9.22 -0.82 -5.18
CA THR A 126 9.46 -1.63 -6.38
C THR A 126 9.25 -3.11 -6.04
N LEU A 127 8.47 -3.80 -6.86
CA LEU A 127 8.30 -5.25 -6.84
C LEU A 127 8.80 -5.82 -8.16
N LEU A 128 9.53 -6.92 -8.10
CA LEU A 128 10.13 -7.60 -9.23
C LEU A 128 9.53 -8.99 -9.39
N GLY A 129 9.26 -9.33 -10.65
CA GLY A 129 8.66 -10.57 -11.08
C GLY A 129 9.66 -11.47 -11.78
N MET A 130 9.24 -12.07 -12.90
CA MET A 130 10.09 -12.95 -13.72
C MET A 130 11.35 -12.22 -14.21
N GLU A 131 12.52 -12.85 -14.04
CA GLU A 131 13.83 -12.25 -14.41
C GLU A 131 14.04 -12.09 -15.93
N GLN A 132 13.37 -12.88 -16.77
CA GLN A 132 13.50 -12.81 -18.23
C GLN A 132 12.14 -13.00 -18.92
N THR A 133 11.43 -11.90 -19.17
CA THR A 133 10.22 -11.95 -20.02
C THR A 133 10.53 -11.91 -21.51
N GLY A 134 11.79 -11.62 -21.89
CA GLY A 134 12.13 -11.30 -23.28
C GLY A 134 11.23 -10.18 -23.83
N ALA A 135 11.01 -10.18 -25.15
CA ALA A 135 10.01 -9.33 -25.81
C ALA A 135 8.63 -10.00 -25.94
N VAL A 136 8.37 -11.07 -25.19
CA VAL A 136 7.17 -11.91 -25.36
C VAL A 136 6.03 -11.38 -24.49
N VAL A 137 4.83 -11.30 -25.08
CA VAL A 137 3.61 -10.92 -24.35
C VAL A 137 3.32 -11.91 -23.24
N VAL A 138 3.35 -11.45 -21.99
CA VAL A 138 2.98 -12.24 -20.82
C VAL A 138 1.45 -12.26 -20.67
N PRO A 139 0.80 -13.44 -20.68
CA PRO A 139 -0.62 -13.57 -20.38
C PRO A 139 -0.95 -12.98 -19.00
N GLU A 140 -2.09 -12.32 -18.84
CA GLU A 140 -2.43 -11.58 -17.61
C GLU A 140 -2.36 -12.46 -16.35
N GLU A 141 -2.80 -13.71 -16.46
CA GLU A 141 -2.78 -14.67 -15.35
C GLU A 141 -1.36 -15.01 -14.86
N LYS A 142 -0.34 -14.78 -15.69
CA LYS A 142 1.07 -14.99 -15.39
C LYS A 142 1.84 -13.71 -15.09
N ARG A 143 1.20 -12.54 -15.11
CA ARG A 143 1.84 -11.28 -14.74
C ARG A 143 2.00 -11.19 -13.22
N LEU A 144 3.08 -10.56 -12.76
CA LEU A 144 3.29 -10.16 -11.37
C LEU A 144 2.13 -9.33 -10.86
N ILE A 145 1.69 -8.34 -11.64
CA ILE A 145 0.54 -7.49 -11.32
C ILE A 145 -0.48 -7.61 -12.44
N ARG A 146 -1.71 -7.97 -12.08
CA ARG A 146 -2.84 -8.02 -13.02
C ARG A 146 -3.39 -6.61 -13.27
N ASP A 147 -4.16 -6.44 -14.33
CA ASP A 147 -4.76 -5.14 -14.66
C ASP A 147 -5.76 -4.69 -13.57
N THR A 148 -6.25 -5.63 -12.77
CA THR A 148 -7.12 -5.39 -11.61
C THR A 148 -6.39 -4.81 -10.40
N GLY A 149 -5.05 -4.93 -10.35
CA GLY A 149 -4.22 -4.60 -9.18
C GLY A 149 -3.88 -5.79 -8.30
N GLU A 150 -4.37 -6.99 -8.61
CA GLU A 150 -3.97 -8.19 -7.89
C GLU A 150 -2.50 -8.54 -8.14
N ILE A 151 -1.73 -8.68 -7.06
CA ILE A 151 -0.40 -9.29 -7.09
C ILE A 151 -0.53 -10.80 -7.21
N ASN A 152 0.10 -11.37 -8.24
CA ASN A 152 0.34 -12.79 -8.37
C ASN A 152 1.56 -13.18 -7.52
N LEU A 153 1.30 -13.70 -6.32
CA LEU A 153 2.34 -14.03 -5.35
C LEU A 153 3.29 -15.14 -5.86
N ASP A 154 2.85 -16.00 -6.77
CA ASP A 154 3.69 -17.04 -7.36
C ASP A 154 4.73 -16.47 -8.35
N GLN A 155 4.54 -15.22 -8.78
CA GLN A 155 5.47 -14.52 -9.67
C GLN A 155 6.35 -13.53 -8.93
N PHE A 156 6.05 -13.21 -7.67
CA PHE A 156 6.86 -12.31 -6.87
C PHE A 156 8.22 -12.96 -6.58
N HIS A 157 9.30 -12.29 -7.00
CA HIS A 157 10.66 -12.75 -6.77
C HIS A 157 11.34 -11.96 -5.66
N SER A 158 11.33 -10.62 -5.79
CA SER A 158 11.95 -9.73 -4.82
C SER A 158 11.32 -8.34 -4.91
N GLY A 159 11.61 -7.47 -3.95
CA GLY A 159 11.21 -6.09 -4.01
C GLY A 159 12.03 -5.24 -3.06
N GLY A 160 11.80 -3.94 -3.10
CA GLY A 160 12.39 -3.01 -2.16
C GLY A 160 11.60 -1.72 -2.03
N PHE A 161 11.99 -0.94 -1.04
CA PHE A 161 11.60 0.46 -0.94
C PHE A 161 12.83 1.36 -0.92
N HIS A 162 12.61 2.61 -1.31
CA HIS A 162 13.55 3.72 -1.21
C HIS A 162 12.83 4.83 -0.47
N PHE A 163 13.45 5.39 0.57
CA PHE A 163 13.00 6.60 1.22
C PHE A 163 14.06 7.67 0.98
N TRP A 164 13.72 8.60 0.09
CA TRP A 164 14.59 9.68 -0.32
C TRP A 164 14.30 10.93 0.51
N PHE A 165 15.32 11.53 1.12
CA PHE A 165 15.18 12.69 1.99
C PHE A 165 16.41 13.59 1.97
N PHE A 166 16.21 14.84 2.37
CA PHE A 166 17.33 15.74 2.68
C PHE A 166 17.62 15.72 4.17
N ASN A 167 18.88 15.58 4.51
CA ASN A 167 19.38 15.60 5.87
C ASN A 167 20.13 16.91 6.12
N GLN A 168 19.81 17.60 7.22
CA GLN A 168 20.54 18.78 7.66
C GLN A 168 21.00 18.60 9.10
N VAL A 169 22.29 18.33 9.30
CA VAL A 169 22.91 18.22 10.63
C VAL A 169 22.66 19.48 11.44
N ASP A 170 22.33 19.34 12.72
CA ASP A 170 22.01 20.48 13.59
C ASP A 170 23.18 21.47 13.66
N GLY A 171 22.88 22.74 13.40
CA GLY A 171 23.89 23.81 13.34
C GLY A 171 24.68 23.88 12.02
N SER A 172 24.45 22.98 11.06
CA SER A 172 24.98 23.07 9.70
C SER A 172 24.11 23.97 8.82
N SER A 173 24.73 24.76 7.93
CA SER A 173 24.05 25.48 6.85
C SER A 173 23.92 24.65 5.57
N TYR A 174 24.47 23.45 5.54
CA TYR A 174 24.48 22.56 4.39
C TYR A 174 23.60 21.35 4.66
N SER A 175 22.79 20.98 3.67
CA SER A 175 22.06 19.72 3.63
C SER A 175 22.76 18.71 2.71
N SER A 176 22.64 17.43 3.04
CA SER A 176 22.97 16.30 2.16
C SER A 176 21.70 15.63 1.68
N GLU A 177 21.81 14.92 0.57
CA GLU A 177 20.77 14.08 0.02
C GLU A 177 21.05 12.64 0.42
N GLU A 178 20.07 11.95 1.00
CA GLU A 178 20.21 10.60 1.54
C GLU A 178 19.08 9.71 1.00
N ASP A 179 19.36 8.42 0.83
CA ASP A 179 18.38 7.41 0.42
C ASP A 179 18.47 6.19 1.34
N LEU A 180 17.40 5.90 2.07
CA LEU A 180 17.27 4.72 2.91
C LEU A 180 16.62 3.59 2.10
N TYR A 181 17.29 2.45 2.04
CA TYR A 181 16.81 1.30 1.29
C TYR A 181 16.17 0.27 2.22
N GLY A 182 15.22 -0.50 1.70
CA GLY A 182 14.79 -1.74 2.35
C GLY A 182 14.50 -2.83 1.34
N SER A 183 14.80 -4.07 1.72
CA SER A 183 14.52 -5.25 0.91
C SER A 183 13.23 -5.91 1.39
N ILE A 184 12.27 -6.08 0.48
CA ILE A 184 11.01 -6.79 0.73
C ILE A 184 11.27 -8.28 0.51
N THR A 185 11.11 -9.07 1.57
CA THR A 185 11.36 -10.52 1.56
C THR A 185 10.08 -11.34 1.55
N ARG A 186 8.93 -10.74 1.92
CA ARG A 186 7.66 -11.45 1.97
C ARG A 186 6.48 -10.53 1.70
N ILE A 187 5.52 -11.02 0.92
CA ILE A 187 4.23 -10.37 0.67
C ILE A 187 3.13 -11.31 1.15
N MET A 188 2.19 -10.80 1.94
CA MET A 188 1.02 -11.56 2.38
C MET A 188 -0.26 -10.87 1.93
N LYS A 189 -1.15 -11.60 1.25
CA LYS A 189 -2.48 -11.09 0.91
C LYS A 189 -3.27 -10.84 2.20
N VAL A 190 -3.80 -9.63 2.36
CA VAL A 190 -4.72 -9.29 3.44
C VAL A 190 -6.11 -9.71 2.98
N PRO A 191 -6.82 -10.57 3.74
CA PRO A 191 -8.18 -10.95 3.39
C PRO A 191 -9.07 -9.71 3.33
N GLU A 192 -9.73 -9.48 2.20
CA GLU A 192 -10.80 -8.51 2.15
C GLU A 192 -11.90 -8.96 3.13
N PRO A 193 -12.50 -8.05 3.93
CA PRO A 193 -13.68 -8.40 4.70
C PRO A 193 -14.76 -8.84 3.71
N GLY A 194 -14.97 -10.15 3.63
CA GLY A 194 -15.86 -10.72 2.63
C GLY A 194 -17.21 -10.02 2.67
N THR A 195 -17.83 -9.84 1.51
CA THR A 195 -19.16 -9.24 1.35
C THR A 195 -20.19 -9.86 2.31
N LEU A 196 -19.96 -11.11 2.69
CA LEU A 196 -20.71 -11.88 3.68
C LEU A 196 -20.60 -11.33 5.11
N VAL A 197 -19.43 -10.88 5.57
CA VAL A 197 -19.24 -10.25 6.89
C VAL A 197 -19.94 -8.91 6.94
N LEU A 198 -19.81 -8.09 5.89
CA LEU A 198 -20.51 -6.81 5.77
C LEU A 198 -22.04 -7.01 5.69
N ALA A 199 -22.50 -8.03 4.96
CA ALA A 199 -23.91 -8.40 4.91
C ALA A 199 -24.43 -8.90 6.26
N VAL A 200 -23.66 -9.69 7.01
CA VAL A 200 -24.01 -10.19 8.35
C VAL A 200 -24.07 -9.04 9.36
N LEU A 201 -23.11 -8.11 9.34
CA LEU A 201 -23.14 -6.90 10.18
C LEU A 201 -24.35 -6.01 9.85
N GLY A 202 -24.65 -5.84 8.56
CA GLY A 202 -25.87 -5.14 8.10
C GLY A 202 -27.15 -5.82 8.58
N LEU A 203 -27.23 -7.15 8.51
CA LEU A 203 -28.38 -7.93 8.96
C LEU A 203 -28.55 -7.87 10.48
N ALA A 204 -27.44 -7.97 11.23
CA ALA A 204 -27.42 -7.86 12.69
C ALA A 204 -27.92 -6.48 13.15
N PHE A 205 -27.48 -5.40 12.51
CA PHE A 205 -27.95 -4.04 12.80
C PHE A 205 -29.46 -3.89 12.57
N LEU A 206 -30.00 -4.46 11.48
CA LEU A 206 -31.44 -4.44 11.19
C LEU A 206 -32.27 -5.21 12.24
N LEU A 207 -31.75 -6.35 12.72
CA LEU A 207 -32.41 -7.16 13.75
C LEU A 207 -32.41 -6.45 15.11
N ILE A 208 -31.29 -5.82 15.51
CA ILE A 208 -31.18 -5.05 16.76
C ILE A 208 -32.15 -3.85 16.74
N LYS A 209 -32.20 -3.09 15.64
CA LYS A 209 -33.10 -1.93 15.52
C LYS A 209 -34.57 -2.33 15.52
N ARG A 210 -34.92 -3.50 14.98
CA ARG A 210 -36.30 -4.04 15.04
C ARG A 210 -36.70 -4.42 16.46
N HIS A 211 -35.76 -4.88 17.28
CA HIS A 211 -36.03 -5.26 18.66
C HIS A 211 -36.25 -4.03 19.57
N GLN A 212 -35.53 -2.94 19.33
CA GLN A 212 -35.67 -1.68 20.08
C GLN A 212 -36.98 -0.92 19.81
N HIS A 213 -37.67 -1.19 18.69
CA HIS A 213 -38.97 -0.59 18.37
C HIS A 213 -40.17 -1.39 18.89
N HIS A 214 -39.94 -2.45 19.67
CA HIS A 214 -40.95 -3.12 20.47
C HIS A 214 -40.55 -3.11 21.96
N PRO A 215 -40.59 -1.94 22.64
CA PRO A 215 -41.00 -1.97 24.04
C PRO A 215 -42.51 -2.26 24.08
N GLN A 216 -42.91 -3.02 25.10
CA GLN A 216 -44.29 -3.47 25.37
C GLN A 216 -45.29 -2.32 25.39
#